data_AF-A0A924T3K2-F1
#
_entry.id   AF-A0A924T3K2-F1
#
_cell.length_a   1.000
_cell.length_b   1.000
_cell.length_c   1.000
_cell.angle_alpha   90.00
_cell.angle_beta   90.00
_cell.angle_gamma   90.00
#
_symmetry.space_group_name_H-M   'P 1'
#
loop_
_entity.id
_entity.type
_entity.pdbx_description
1 polymer ?
#
loop_
_entity_poly.entity_id
_entity_poly.type
_entity_poly.pdbx_seq_one_letter_code
_entity_poly.pdbx_strand_id
1 'polypeptide(L)'
;MKKYFITGLLVLVPLCITIWVLSSLIGIMDQSLLLLPTSWRPKAITGFEIPGVGALLTLLIIFVTGLIATNFFGKQLILLWESLLARVPVVKSIYASVKQVSDTLFSDSGNAFRHAVLVQFPRQGVWTIAFITG
;
A
#
# COMPACT_ATOMS: atom_id res chain seq x y z
N MET A 1 43.77 -7.40 8.82
CA MET A 1 43.21 -6.15 8.26
C MET A 1 41.90 -6.37 7.49
N LYS A 2 41.84 -7.27 6.50
CA LYS A 2 40.59 -7.56 5.73
C LYS A 2 39.37 -7.92 6.58
N LYS A 3 39.54 -8.73 7.63
CA LYS A 3 38.46 -9.13 8.56
C LYS A 3 37.81 -7.93 9.25
N TYR A 4 38.61 -7.01 9.80
CA TYR A 4 38.11 -5.81 10.48
C TYR A 4 37.38 -4.85 9.53
N PHE A 5 37.88 -4.70 8.29
CA PHE A 5 37.22 -3.90 7.26
C PHE A 5 35.85 -4.48 6.86
N ILE A 6 35.77 -5.78 6.61
CA ILE A 6 34.50 -6.46 6.26
C ILE A 6 33.51 -6.37 7.42
N THR A 7 33.96 -6.59 8.67
CA THR A 7 33.09 -6.45 9.84
C THR A 7 32.57 -5.01 10.02
N GLY A 8 33.42 -3.99 9.83
CA GLY A 8 32.99 -2.60 9.87
C GLY A 8 31.99 -2.24 8.77
N LEU A 9 32.22 -2.71 7.54
CA LEU A 9 31.29 -2.54 6.43
C LEU A 9 29.95 -3.21 6.71
N LEU A 10 29.95 -4.42 7.26
CA LEU A 10 28.74 -5.20 7.54
C LEU A 10 27.84 -4.54 8.61
N VAL A 11 28.42 -3.78 9.53
CA VAL A 11 27.69 -2.99 10.53
C VAL A 11 27.21 -1.64 9.96
N LEU A 12 28.01 -0.98 9.11
CA LEU A 12 27.69 0.32 8.54
C LEU A 12 26.64 0.25 7.43
N VAL A 13 26.66 -0.80 6.60
CA VAL A 13 25.74 -0.95 5.46
C VAL A 13 24.27 -0.86 5.89
N PRO A 14 23.80 -1.61 6.91
CA PRO A 14 22.42 -1.50 7.40
C PRO A 14 22.05 -0.09 7.85
N LEU A 15 22.94 0.61 8.57
CA LEU A 15 22.72 1.99 9.02
C LEU A 15 22.63 2.98 7.86
N CYS A 16 23.51 2.86 6.87
CA CYS A 16 23.45 3.71 5.68
C CYS A 16 22.15 3.46 4.90
N ILE A 17 21.72 2.20 4.78
CA ILE A 17 20.48 1.84 4.10
C ILE A 17 19.29 2.44 4.84
N THR A 18 19.21 2.34 6.17
CA THR A 18 18.08 2.90 6.93
C THR A 18 18.00 4.42 6.78
N ILE A 19 19.13 5.12 6.91
CA ILE A 19 19.19 6.58 6.71
C ILE A 19 18.77 6.95 5.28
N TRP A 20 19.23 6.22 4.27
CA TRP A 20 18.87 6.44 2.87
C TRP A 20 17.38 6.19 2.59
N VAL A 21 16.81 5.12 3.15
CA VAL A 21 15.37 4.82 3.01
C VAL A 21 14.53 5.90 3.71
N LEU A 22 14.88 6.28 4.94
CA LEU A 22 14.15 7.32 5.68
C LEU A 22 14.21 8.67 4.97
N SER A 23 15.38 9.11 4.51
CA SER A 23 15.53 10.38 3.81
C SER A 23 14.80 10.40 2.47
N SER A 24 14.82 9.28 1.73
CA SER A 24 14.07 9.14 0.48
C SER A 24 12.56 9.17 0.73
N LEU A 25 12.07 8.45 1.74
CA LEU A 25 10.65 8.44 2.08
C LEU A 25 10.17 9.83 2.51
N ILE A 26 10.91 10.50 3.38
CA ILE A 26 10.62 11.87 3.82
C ILE A 26 10.62 12.84 2.62
N GLY A 27 11.60 12.74 1.72
CA GLY A 27 11.64 13.57 0.51
C GLY A 27 10.44 13.37 -0.41
N ILE A 28 9.99 12.12 -0.59
CA ILE A 28 8.77 11.82 -1.36
C ILE A 28 7.54 12.44 -0.69
N MET A 29 7.43 12.35 0.64
CA MET A 29 6.33 12.95 1.37
C MET A 29 6.37 14.49 1.34
N ASP A 30 7.56 15.09 1.41
CA ASP A 30 7.76 16.54 1.29
C ASP A 30 7.36 17.07 -0.08
N GLN A 31 7.37 16.24 -1.13
CA GLN A 31 6.83 16.60 -2.45
C GLN A 31 5.34 16.94 -2.41
N SER A 32 4.57 16.39 -1.45
CA SER A 32 3.15 16.75 -1.27
C SER A 32 2.95 18.23 -0.94
N LEU A 33 3.94 18.91 -0.34
CA LEU A 33 3.89 20.35 -0.08
C LEU A 33 3.82 21.18 -1.36
N LEU A 34 4.19 20.63 -2.52
CA LEU A 34 4.04 21.31 -3.81
C LEU A 34 2.57 21.49 -4.20
N LEU A 35 1.66 20.66 -3.69
CA LEU A 35 0.21 20.82 -3.87
C LEU A 35 -0.32 22.09 -3.20
N LEU A 36 0.38 22.61 -2.19
CA LEU A 36 0.02 23.87 -1.53
C LEU A 36 0.52 25.08 -2.35
N PRO A 37 -0.29 26.17 -2.41
CA PRO A 37 0.15 27.45 -2.94
C PRO A 37 1.44 27.92 -2.27
N THR A 38 2.29 28.64 -3.00
CA THR A 38 3.60 29.10 -2.52
C THR A 38 3.54 29.87 -1.19
N SER A 39 2.45 30.56 -0.91
CA SER A 39 2.20 31.30 0.34
C SER A 39 1.96 30.42 1.57
N TRP A 40 1.49 29.18 1.39
CA TRP A 40 1.17 28.25 2.48
C TRP A 40 2.26 27.20 2.69
N ARG A 41 3.35 27.27 1.93
CA ARG A 41 4.49 26.38 2.10
C ARG A 41 5.24 26.75 3.38
N PRO A 42 5.70 25.78 4.18
CA PRO A 42 6.47 26.04 5.39
C PRO A 42 7.65 26.99 5.13
N LYS A 43 8.34 26.80 3.99
CA LYS A 43 9.44 27.66 3.52
C LYS A 43 9.09 29.16 3.47
N ALA A 44 7.86 29.52 3.09
CA ALA A 44 7.42 30.90 2.98
C ALA A 44 7.08 31.53 4.34
N ILE A 45 6.78 30.70 5.35
CA ILE A 45 6.35 31.14 6.68
C ILE A 45 7.52 31.12 7.68
N THR A 46 8.37 30.09 7.63
CA THR A 46 9.48 29.88 8.57
C THR A 46 10.85 30.28 8.02
N GLY A 47 10.97 30.56 6.73
CA GLY A 47 12.24 30.91 6.06
C GLY A 47 13.22 29.74 5.89
N PHE A 48 12.94 28.57 6.47
CA PHE A 48 13.75 27.35 6.39
C PHE A 48 12.92 26.16 5.92
N GLU A 49 13.51 25.30 5.09
CA GLU A 49 12.92 24.01 4.72
C GLU A 49 13.15 23.02 5.86
N ILE A 50 12.08 22.70 6.60
CA ILE A 50 12.12 21.64 7.61
C ILE A 50 11.74 20.33 6.90
N PRO A 51 12.67 19.37 6.78
CA PRO A 51 12.37 18.08 6.17
C PRO A 51 11.38 17.31 7.04
N GLY A 52 10.38 16.68 6.43
CA GLY A 52 9.35 15.89 7.10
C GLY A 52 8.03 16.61 7.37
N VAL A 53 7.91 17.90 7.06
CA VAL A 53 6.62 18.61 7.20
C VAL A 53 5.59 18.07 6.22
N GLY A 54 6.00 17.66 5.01
CA GLY A 54 5.09 17.03 4.06
C GLY A 54 4.67 15.63 4.48
N ALA A 55 5.34 14.98 5.43
CA ALA A 55 4.88 13.72 6.00
C ALA A 55 3.51 13.89 6.68
N LEU A 56 3.33 14.98 7.44
CA LEU A 56 2.05 15.28 8.10
C LEU A 56 0.95 15.57 7.07
N LEU A 57 1.26 16.35 6.04
CA LEU A 57 0.31 16.66 4.96
C LEU A 57 -0.08 15.39 4.18
N THR A 58 0.90 14.54 3.84
CA THR A 58 0.66 13.27 3.16
C THR A 58 -0.25 12.36 4.00
N LEU A 59 0.00 12.26 5.31
CA LEU A 59 -0.82 11.47 6.22
C LEU A 59 -2.26 12.00 6.26
N LEU A 60 -2.44 13.33 6.32
CA LEU A 60 -3.75 13.97 6.25
C LEU A 60 -4.47 13.64 4.94
N ILE A 61 -3.78 13.73 3.80
CA ILE A 61 -4.36 13.40 2.48
C ILE A 61 -4.81 11.93 2.43
N ILE A 62 -3.98 11.00 2.91
CA ILE A 62 -4.31 9.57 2.98
C ILE A 62 -5.55 9.36 3.86
N PHE A 63 -5.60 10.00 5.03
CA PHE A 63 -6.72 9.89 5.96
C PHE A 63 -8.03 10.39 5.33
N VAL A 64 -8.01 11.59 4.74
CA VAL A 64 -9.18 12.16 4.05
C VAL A 64 -9.60 11.27 2.89
N THR A 65 -8.66 10.74 2.11
CA THR A 65 -8.94 9.81 1.01
C THR A 65 -9.63 8.55 1.53
N GLY A 66 -9.18 7.99 2.65
CA GLY A 66 -9.81 6.85 3.31
C GLY A 66 -11.23 7.16 3.81
N LEU A 67 -11.44 8.32 4.42
CA LEU A 67 -12.78 8.77 4.83
C LEU A 67 -13.74 8.88 3.64
N ILE A 68 -13.27 9.42 2.51
CA ILE A 68 -14.07 9.50 1.29
C ILE A 68 -14.36 8.08 0.78
N ALA A 69 -13.33 7.23 0.64
CA ALA A 69 -13.43 5.88 0.09
C ALA A 69 -14.39 4.96 0.88
N THR A 70 -14.51 5.16 2.20
CA THR A 70 -15.42 4.39 3.05
C THR A 70 -16.89 4.84 2.92
N ASN A 71 -17.14 6.08 2.48
CA ASN A 71 -18.48 6.60 2.30
C ASN A 71 -19.13 6.07 1.01
N PHE A 72 -20.47 6.02 0.97
CA PHE A 72 -21.23 5.56 -0.20
C PHE A 72 -20.86 6.32 -1.48
N PHE A 73 -20.74 7.65 -1.38
CA PHE A 73 -20.32 8.49 -2.50
C PHE A 73 -18.92 8.15 -3.01
N GLY A 74 -17.96 7.92 -2.12
CA GLY A 74 -16.59 7.60 -2.52
C GLY A 74 -16.48 6.22 -3.18
N LYS A 75 -17.23 5.22 -2.70
CA LYS A 75 -17.32 3.92 -3.38
C LYS A 75 -17.80 4.09 -4.83
N GLN A 76 -18.83 4.92 -5.05
CA GLN A 76 -19.36 5.16 -6.38
C GLN A 76 -18.38 5.97 -7.27
N LEU A 77 -17.64 6.91 -6.70
CA LEU A 77 -16.58 7.65 -7.38
C LEU A 77 -15.43 6.73 -7.84
N ILE A 78 -15.02 5.79 -6.97
CA ILE A 78 -13.99 4.80 -7.30
C ILE A 78 -14.44 3.91 -8.45
N LEU A 79 -15.68 3.41 -8.43
CA LEU A 79 -16.23 2.59 -9.53
C LEU A 79 -16.28 3.37 -10.86
N LEU A 80 -16.65 4.65 -10.81
CA LEU A 80 -16.62 5.52 -12.00
C LEU A 80 -15.19 5.67 -12.53
N TRP A 81 -14.22 5.91 -11.65
CA TRP A 81 -12.81 6.03 -12.00
C TRP A 81 -12.28 4.74 -12.64
N GLU A 82 -12.60 3.58 -12.06
CA GLU A 82 -12.23 2.27 -12.63
C GLU A 82 -12.84 2.06 -14.02
N SER A 83 -14.10 2.46 -14.22
CA SER A 83 -14.76 2.39 -15.53
C SER A 83 -14.08 3.29 -16.57
N LEU A 84 -13.61 4.47 -16.18
CA LEU A 84 -12.86 5.37 -17.06
C LEU A 84 -11.50 4.78 -17.44
N LEU A 85 -10.75 4.27 -16.45
CA LEU A 85 -9.46 3.63 -16.68
C LEU A 85 -9.58 2.37 -17.56
N ALA A 86 -10.67 1.62 -17.42
CA ALA A 86 -10.94 0.42 -18.21
C ALA A 86 -11.05 0.68 -19.73
N ARG A 87 -11.26 1.93 -20.15
CA ARG A 87 -11.32 2.33 -21.57
C ARG A 87 -9.96 2.45 -22.23
N VAL A 88 -8.88 2.60 -21.45
CA VAL A 88 -7.52 2.74 -21.97
C VAL A 88 -6.75 1.43 -21.72
N PRO A 89 -6.46 0.63 -22.76
CA PRO A 89 -6.02 -0.76 -22.60
C PRO A 89 -4.70 -0.92 -21.82
N VAL A 90 -3.75 0.01 -21.98
CA VAL A 90 -2.46 -0.02 -21.25
C VAL A 90 -2.63 0.41 -19.80
N VAL A 91 -3.48 1.40 -19.53
CA VAL A 91 -3.69 1.93 -18.17
C VAL A 91 -4.50 0.95 -17.32
N LYS A 92 -5.49 0.29 -17.93
CA LYS A 92 -6.32 -0.74 -17.28
C LYS A 92 -5.47 -1.86 -16.70
N SER A 93 -4.51 -2.42 -17.46
CA SER A 93 -3.70 -3.55 -17.00
C SER A 93 -2.83 -3.16 -15.82
N ILE A 94 -2.16 -2.01 -15.88
CA ILE A 94 -1.29 -1.50 -14.80
C ILE A 94 -2.12 -1.26 -13.53
N TYR A 95 -3.25 -0.55 -13.64
CA TYR A 95 -4.10 -0.27 -12.49
C TYR A 95 -4.67 -1.54 -11.87
N ALA A 96 -5.17 -2.47 -12.69
CA ALA A 96 -5.74 -3.73 -12.22
C ALA A 96 -4.71 -4.60 -11.50
N SER A 97 -3.47 -4.68 -11.99
CA SER A 97 -2.40 -5.43 -11.32
C SER A 97 -2.05 -4.86 -9.95
N VAL A 98 -1.93 -3.54 -9.84
CA VAL A 98 -1.65 -2.89 -8.55
C VAL A 98 -2.82 -3.07 -7.59
N LYS A 99 -4.05 -2.87 -8.07
CA LYS A 99 -5.26 -3.04 -7.27
C LYS A 99 -5.41 -4.47 -6.76
N GLN A 100 -5.16 -5.48 -7.60
CA GLN A 100 -5.25 -6.89 -7.21
C GLN A 100 -4.28 -7.23 -6.06
N VAL A 101 -3.04 -6.74 -6.13
CA VAL A 101 -2.06 -6.95 -5.05
C VAL A 101 -2.56 -6.31 -3.76
N SER A 102 -3.06 -5.07 -3.83
CA SER A 102 -3.67 -4.37 -2.69
C SER A 102 -4.85 -5.15 -2.11
N ASP A 103 -5.85 -5.48 -2.93
CA ASP A 103 -7.05 -6.21 -2.52
C ASP A 103 -6.70 -7.55 -1.88
N THR A 104 -5.66 -8.24 -2.36
CA THR A 104 -5.21 -9.51 -1.78
C THR A 104 -4.59 -9.29 -0.39
N LEU A 105 -3.71 -8.30 -0.23
CA LEU A 105 -3.07 -7.99 1.04
C LEU A 105 -4.06 -7.52 2.12
N PHE A 106 -5.13 -6.83 1.70
CA PHE A 106 -6.18 -6.33 2.58
C PHE A 106 -7.44 -7.20 2.62
N SER A 107 -7.49 -8.30 1.86
CA SER A 107 -8.56 -9.28 1.95
C SER A 107 -8.44 -10.07 3.25
N ASP A 108 -9.57 -10.30 3.92
CA ASP A 108 -9.65 -11.22 5.06
C ASP A 108 -9.34 -12.64 4.59
N SER A 109 -8.05 -12.97 4.51
CA SER A 109 -7.49 -14.27 4.13
C SER A 109 -7.86 -15.41 5.10
N GLY A 110 -8.60 -15.12 6.17
CA GLY A 110 -8.97 -16.06 7.23
C GLY A 110 -10.27 -16.85 7.04
N ASN A 111 -10.95 -16.75 5.90
CA ASN A 111 -12.25 -17.44 5.67
C ASN A 111 -12.25 -18.53 4.58
N ALA A 112 -11.21 -18.64 3.75
CA ALA A 112 -11.06 -19.81 2.90
C ALA A 112 -10.78 -21.02 3.82
N PHE A 113 -11.51 -22.13 3.65
CA PHE A 113 -11.37 -23.40 4.39
C PHE A 113 -12.04 -23.55 5.77
N ARG A 114 -12.93 -22.65 6.23
CA ARG A 114 -13.62 -22.86 7.52
C ARG A 114 -14.63 -24.01 7.55
N HIS A 115 -15.13 -24.43 6.39
CA HIS A 115 -16.19 -25.44 6.31
C HIS A 115 -15.63 -26.75 5.75
N ALA A 116 -15.24 -27.63 6.68
CA ALA A 116 -14.98 -29.02 6.39
C ALA A 116 -16.33 -29.78 6.31
N VAL A 117 -16.53 -30.53 5.24
CA VAL A 117 -17.71 -31.37 5.02
C VAL A 117 -17.29 -32.82 4.80
N LEU A 118 -18.15 -33.75 5.18
CA LEU A 118 -17.98 -35.16 4.86
C LEU A 118 -18.76 -35.46 3.58
N VAL A 119 -18.06 -36.00 2.58
CA VAL A 119 -18.63 -36.40 1.29
C VAL A 119 -18.37 -37.88 1.05
N GLN A 120 -19.34 -38.55 0.43
CA GLN A 120 -19.19 -39.95 0.07
C GLN A 120 -18.38 -40.09 -1.21
N PHE A 121 -17.15 -40.60 -1.10
CA PHE A 121 -16.24 -40.81 -2.22
C PHE A 121 -15.24 -41.92 -1.86
N PRO A 122 -14.88 -42.84 -2.78
CA PRO A 122 -15.34 -42.94 -4.18
C PRO A 122 -16.67 -43.71 -4.36
N ARG A 123 -17.24 -44.29 -3.30
CA ARG A 123 -18.50 -45.06 -3.36
C ARG A 123 -19.39 -44.81 -2.14
N GLN A 124 -20.67 -45.15 -2.28
CA GLN A 124 -21.64 -45.00 -1.20
C GLN A 124 -21.19 -45.77 0.07
N GLY A 125 -21.33 -45.11 1.23
CA GLY A 125 -20.90 -45.65 2.52
C GLY A 125 -19.43 -45.42 2.90
N VAL A 126 -18.61 -44.82 2.02
CA VAL A 126 -17.22 -44.42 2.34
C VAL A 126 -17.13 -42.90 2.42
N TRP A 127 -16.77 -42.37 3.60
CA TRP A 127 -16.75 -40.93 3.87
C TRP A 127 -15.32 -40.37 3.82
N THR A 128 -15.16 -39.22 3.17
CA THR A 128 -13.90 -38.47 3.08
C THR A 128 -14.15 -37.01 3.47
N ILE A 129 -13.15 -36.39 4.11
CA ILE A 129 -13.18 -34.97 4.46
C ILE A 129 -12.88 -34.14 3.21
N ALA A 130 -13.73 -33.16 2.92
CA ALA A 130 -13.52 -32.16 1.88
C ALA A 130 -13.67 -30.75 2.46
N PHE A 131 -13.11 -29.76 1.78
CA PHE A 131 -13.27 -28.35 2.12
C PHE A 131 -14.11 -27.64 1.06
N ILE A 132 -15.05 -26.81 1.50
CA ILE A 132 -15.77 -25.91 0.59
C ILE A 132 -14.83 -24.76 0.21
N THR A 133 -14.52 -24.63 -1.07
CA THR A 133 -13.81 -23.48 -1.65
C THR A 133 -14.82 -22.61 -2.40
N GLY A 134 -14.83 -21.30 -2.13
CA GLY A 134 -15.69 -20.30 -2.75
C GLY A 134 -14.94 -19.00 -2.95
#